data_AF-A0A254QT23-F1
#
_entry.id   AF-A0A254QT23-F1
#
_cell.length_a   1.000
_cell.length_b   1.000
_cell.length_c   1.000
_cell.angle_alpha   90.00
_cell.angle_beta   90.00
_cell.angle_gamma   90.00
#
_symmetry.space_group_name_H-M   'P 1'
#
loop_
_entity.id
_entity.type
_entity.pdbx_description
1 polymer ?
#
loop_
_entity_poly.entity_id
_entity_poly.type
_entity_poly.pdbx_seq_one_letter_code
_entity_poly.pdbx_strand_id
1 'polypeptide(L)'
;MAEKTEVEDFQAFGKLVRQRRQTLGLSQEALASNALGNPDRKSFVSAIENNRLKTITPSTAQKLSGALGLSVEDVPSSLRWPLSGAPSPIEARLRALEEQQAAQVPAIDDKAIARFLNRHMAAVLDRSMSDIFRDRLIAGLEVLRIWTGAPFSLQSLMTCYAVSMLYLVAAGLLSFFQGDINIGSIRPFFSKFWSGSDISPFLPYASVTLLLLAMVFCIRLVRPFGLRPLTERQTAVRLGGVALIAGISCGLADYIGTQTMIAAALFSVPCVAAISTLRPRRAAFYGAAGGVAFGLMAAISSGLTDDGFIVFLRSLSEGFIIGALVGGCAGLVSSLIAGSMPHLRPGQLAAAGGGIGFGALASLAGIVIANQFSAITDGMIGLFALSWLALPLANAALDYLSLGVSHSIGLHVAHSRERMSGIALLMVLDLALAIIFMVLTVVLIGLALQALDRGLGVEMQSADFLTQSAADPWGNGLWLTTMALTTVLWTLLHFGFVVAPLAAGALTRITVERFAAARLKQSNSDDRFDATIGTLVSLRFLLFYGSWVALAASPVIILAAFPQIMQPILSLGATVALRLM
;
A
#
# COMPACT_ATOMS: atom_id res chain seq x y z
N MET A 1 77.24 -17.18 36.36
CA MET A 1 77.18 -18.42 37.16
C MET A 1 77.19 -19.68 36.30
N ALA A 2 76.43 -19.75 35.20
CA ALA A 2 76.37 -20.93 34.32
C ALA A 2 77.75 -21.41 33.79
N GLU A 3 78.63 -20.48 33.39
CA GLU A 3 79.94 -20.81 32.82
C GLU A 3 80.89 -21.52 33.80
N LYS A 4 80.80 -21.24 35.11
CA LYS A 4 81.64 -21.89 36.12
C LYS A 4 81.22 -23.35 36.34
N THR A 5 79.91 -23.61 36.31
CA THR A 5 79.33 -24.94 36.49
C THR A 5 79.65 -25.87 35.32
N GLU A 6 79.71 -25.36 34.08
CA GLU A 6 80.06 -26.16 32.90
C GLU A 6 81.51 -26.68 32.93
N VAL A 7 82.45 -25.83 33.35
CA VAL A 7 83.87 -26.22 33.44
C VAL A 7 84.08 -27.29 34.52
N GLU A 8 83.39 -27.17 35.66
CA GLU A 8 83.41 -28.16 36.74
C GLU A 8 82.81 -29.50 36.28
N ASP A 9 81.73 -29.46 35.51
CA ASP A 9 81.08 -30.66 34.95
C ASP A 9 81.95 -31.38 33.91
N PHE A 10 82.68 -30.65 33.06
CA PHE A 10 83.60 -31.27 32.09
C PHE A 10 84.76 -31.98 32.78
N GLN A 11 85.29 -31.36 33.83
CA GLN A 11 86.33 -31.96 34.67
C GLN A 11 85.81 -33.21 35.38
N ALA A 12 84.61 -33.15 35.96
CA ALA A 12 83.98 -34.28 36.63
C ALA A 12 83.77 -35.45 35.66
N PHE A 13 83.28 -35.17 34.45
CA PHE A 13 83.09 -36.19 33.42
C PHE A 13 84.42 -36.80 32.93
N GLY A 14 85.45 -35.98 32.71
CA GLY A 14 86.78 -36.47 32.34
C GLY A 14 87.38 -37.42 33.38
N LYS A 15 87.24 -37.09 34.67
CA LYS A 15 87.66 -37.97 35.78
C LYS A 15 86.86 -39.28 35.80
N LEU A 16 85.55 -39.20 35.63
CA LEU A 16 84.66 -40.36 35.60
C LEU A 16 85.01 -41.32 34.46
N VAL A 17 85.23 -40.79 33.25
CA VAL A 17 85.66 -41.55 32.07
C VAL A 17 86.98 -42.27 32.35
N ARG A 18 87.98 -41.56 32.90
CA ARG A 18 89.29 -42.14 33.23
C ARG A 18 89.17 -43.26 34.25
N GLN A 19 88.43 -43.04 35.33
CA GLN A 19 88.23 -44.01 36.40
C GLN A 19 87.54 -45.27 35.85
N ARG A 20 86.43 -45.11 35.13
CA ARG A 20 85.66 -46.24 34.63
C ARG A 20 86.42 -47.04 33.58
N ARG A 21 87.16 -46.38 32.70
CA ARG A 21 88.04 -47.02 31.71
C ARG A 21 89.10 -47.90 32.40
N GLN A 22 89.76 -47.38 33.43
CA GLN A 22 90.77 -48.12 34.18
C GLN A 22 90.17 -49.35 34.89
N THR A 23 88.99 -49.22 35.50
CA THR A 23 88.26 -50.34 36.12
C THR A 23 87.93 -51.45 35.11
N LEU A 24 87.62 -51.10 33.86
CA LEU A 24 87.30 -52.06 32.81
C LEU A 24 88.55 -52.64 32.10
N GLY A 25 89.76 -52.22 32.48
CA GLY A 25 91.00 -52.66 31.83
C GLY A 25 91.17 -52.19 30.38
N LEU A 26 90.43 -51.15 29.96
CA LEU A 26 90.45 -50.67 28.58
C LEU A 26 91.64 -49.71 28.35
N SER A 27 92.35 -49.87 27.23
CA SER A 27 93.26 -48.83 26.75
C SER A 27 92.47 -47.62 26.21
N GLN A 28 93.09 -46.44 26.14
CA GLN A 28 92.43 -45.26 25.53
C GLN A 28 92.08 -45.51 24.05
N GLU A 29 92.88 -46.33 23.36
CA GLU A 29 92.65 -46.77 21.99
C GLU A 29 91.44 -47.71 21.87
N ALA A 30 91.31 -48.65 22.79
CA ALA A 30 90.15 -49.54 22.87
C ALA A 30 88.87 -48.76 23.19
N LEU A 31 88.92 -47.79 24.11
CA LEU A 31 87.77 -46.94 24.39
C LEU A 31 87.41 -46.05 23.19
N ALA A 32 88.40 -45.49 22.48
CA ALA A 32 88.17 -44.70 21.28
C ALA A 32 87.53 -45.55 20.16
N SER A 33 88.00 -46.79 19.99
CA SER A 33 87.41 -47.76 19.06
C SER A 33 85.96 -48.07 19.43
N ASN A 34 85.70 -48.42 20.70
CA ASN A 34 84.38 -48.86 21.16
C ASN A 34 83.34 -47.73 21.19
N ALA A 35 83.73 -46.53 21.62
CA ALA A 35 82.81 -45.40 21.78
C ALA A 35 82.67 -44.55 20.51
N LEU A 36 83.77 -44.34 19.78
CA LEU A 36 83.83 -43.38 18.69
C LEU A 36 84.00 -44.03 17.31
N GLY A 37 84.15 -45.35 17.24
CA GLY A 37 84.33 -46.11 16.00
C GLY A 37 85.68 -45.88 15.33
N ASN A 38 86.66 -45.29 16.02
CA ASN A 38 87.98 -44.99 15.46
C ASN A 38 89.08 -45.03 16.54
N PRO A 39 90.00 -46.03 16.52
CA PRO A 39 91.08 -46.16 17.50
C PRO A 39 92.09 -45.00 17.50
N ASP A 40 92.31 -44.35 16.35
CA ASP A 40 93.24 -43.22 16.21
C ASP A 40 92.80 -41.99 17.03
N ARG A 41 91.53 -41.96 17.47
CA ARG A 41 91.00 -40.91 18.35
C ARG A 41 91.39 -41.08 19.82
N LYS A 42 92.38 -41.93 20.15
CA LYS A 42 92.91 -42.04 21.53
C LYS A 42 93.40 -40.72 22.11
N SER A 43 93.94 -39.82 21.29
CA SER A 43 94.33 -38.47 21.72
C SER A 43 93.14 -37.61 22.16
N PHE A 44 91.96 -37.81 21.56
CA PHE A 44 90.71 -37.14 21.91
C PHE A 44 90.15 -37.66 23.24
N VAL A 45 90.19 -38.99 23.46
CA VAL A 45 89.86 -39.59 24.77
C VAL A 45 90.81 -39.08 25.85
N SER A 46 92.12 -39.05 25.57
CA SER A 46 93.12 -38.49 26.48
C SER A 46 92.88 -37.01 26.79
N ALA A 47 92.44 -36.22 25.80
CA ALA A 47 92.10 -34.82 26.01
C ALA A 47 90.87 -34.64 26.91
N ILE A 48 89.89 -35.54 26.86
CA ILE A 48 88.74 -35.56 27.79
C ILE A 48 89.19 -35.94 29.20
N GLU A 49 89.96 -37.02 29.36
CA GLU A 49 90.42 -37.50 30.67
C GLU A 49 91.29 -36.49 31.42
N ASN A 50 92.03 -35.67 30.68
CA ASN A 50 92.95 -34.67 31.23
C ASN A 50 92.38 -33.24 31.19
N ASN A 51 91.08 -33.09 30.94
CA ASN A 51 90.40 -31.79 30.85
C ASN A 51 91.10 -30.77 29.91
N ARG A 52 91.59 -31.25 28.76
CA ARG A 52 92.23 -30.42 27.72
C ARG A 52 91.25 -29.90 26.67
N LEU A 53 90.03 -30.43 26.61
CA LEU A 53 88.98 -29.92 25.73
C LEU A 53 88.23 -28.77 26.40
N LYS A 54 88.02 -27.67 25.67
CA LYS A 54 87.25 -26.52 26.14
C LYS A 54 85.75 -26.82 26.30
N THR A 55 85.24 -27.76 25.51
CA THR A 55 83.82 -28.11 25.46
C THR A 55 83.64 -29.59 25.15
N ILE A 56 82.76 -30.27 25.88
CA ILE A 56 82.33 -31.64 25.61
C ILE A 56 80.85 -31.59 25.22
N THR A 57 80.47 -32.17 24.09
CA THR A 57 79.06 -32.18 23.66
C THR A 57 78.30 -33.32 24.35
N PRO A 58 76.99 -33.18 24.64
CA PRO A 58 76.18 -34.26 25.21
C PRO A 58 76.19 -35.56 24.37
N SER A 59 76.30 -35.45 23.04
CA SER A 59 76.46 -36.62 22.16
C SER A 59 77.81 -37.33 22.34
N THR A 60 78.87 -36.58 22.58
CA THR A 60 80.19 -37.16 22.89
C THR A 60 80.15 -37.86 24.24
N ALA A 61 79.52 -37.23 25.23
CA ALA A 61 79.30 -37.84 26.54
C ALA A 61 78.48 -39.13 26.43
N GLN A 62 77.40 -39.13 25.66
CA GLN A 62 76.56 -40.31 25.39
C GLN A 62 77.35 -41.49 24.82
N LYS A 63 78.17 -41.25 23.80
CA LYS A 63 78.96 -42.29 23.14
C LYS A 63 79.98 -42.92 24.10
N LEU A 64 80.66 -42.10 24.88
CA LEU A 64 81.64 -42.58 25.86
C LEU A 64 80.96 -43.29 27.03
N SER A 65 79.86 -42.75 27.54
CA SER A 65 79.07 -43.38 28.61
C SER A 65 78.53 -44.73 28.19
N GLY A 66 78.03 -44.88 26.96
CA GLY A 66 77.57 -46.16 26.41
C GLY A 66 78.67 -47.23 26.38
N ALA A 67 79.87 -46.88 25.93
CA ALA A 67 81.00 -47.81 25.90
C ALA A 67 81.56 -48.16 27.30
N LEU A 68 81.32 -47.31 28.29
CA LEU A 68 81.78 -47.48 29.68
C LEU A 68 80.72 -48.08 30.62
N GLY A 69 79.50 -48.32 30.11
CA GLY A 69 78.37 -48.78 30.92
C GLY A 69 77.99 -47.79 32.02
N LEU A 70 78.10 -46.48 31.76
CA LEU A 70 77.64 -45.41 32.65
C LEU A 70 76.17 -45.11 32.37
N SER A 71 75.36 -44.92 33.41
CA SER A 71 73.97 -44.47 33.27
C SER A 71 73.90 -42.95 33.07
N VAL A 72 72.74 -42.42 32.69
CA VAL A 72 72.56 -40.96 32.48
C VAL A 72 72.74 -40.20 33.79
N GLU A 73 72.40 -40.84 34.92
CA GLU A 73 72.50 -40.28 36.27
C GLU A 73 73.95 -40.06 36.68
N ASP A 74 74.86 -40.94 36.24
CA ASP A 74 76.31 -40.85 36.49
C ASP A 74 76.94 -39.65 35.76
N VAL A 75 76.31 -39.17 34.67
CA VAL A 75 76.83 -38.07 33.85
C VAL A 75 76.44 -36.72 34.46
N PRO A 76 77.38 -35.76 34.58
CA PRO A 76 77.09 -34.41 35.06
C PRO A 76 75.95 -33.74 34.28
N SER A 77 75.15 -32.93 34.98
CA SER A 77 73.85 -32.45 34.49
C SER A 77 73.92 -31.68 33.17
N SER A 78 74.98 -30.89 32.95
CA SER A 78 75.20 -30.14 31.70
C SER A 78 75.54 -31.02 30.49
N LEU A 79 75.98 -32.26 30.72
CA LEU A 79 76.39 -33.21 29.69
C LEU A 79 75.37 -34.32 29.42
N ARG A 80 74.27 -34.35 30.18
CA ARG A 80 73.19 -35.32 29.96
C ARG A 80 72.53 -35.05 28.60
N TRP A 81 72.35 -36.10 27.82
CA TRP A 81 71.56 -36.04 26.60
C TRP A 81 70.06 -36.21 26.94
N PRO A 82 69.15 -35.62 26.15
CA PRO A 82 67.72 -35.82 26.36
C PRO A 82 67.38 -37.31 26.26
N LEU A 83 66.64 -37.82 27.25
CA LEU A 83 66.04 -39.15 27.20
C LEU A 83 65.14 -39.23 25.96
N SER A 84 65.23 -40.32 25.20
CA SER A 84 64.42 -40.58 24.01
C SER A 84 62.92 -40.48 24.35
N GLY A 85 62.32 -39.32 24.05
CA GLY A 85 60.94 -38.99 24.44
C GLY A 85 60.65 -37.49 24.55
N ALA A 86 61.68 -36.64 24.72
CA ALA A 86 61.49 -35.20 24.63
C ALA A 86 61.44 -34.75 23.15
N PRO A 87 60.42 -34.00 22.71
CA PRO A 87 60.33 -33.49 21.34
C PRO A 87 61.55 -32.62 21.02
N SER A 88 62.07 -32.73 19.80
CA SER A 88 63.23 -31.93 19.41
C SER A 88 62.91 -30.42 19.52
N PRO A 89 63.90 -29.53 19.73
CA PRO A 89 63.66 -28.09 19.76
C PRO A 89 62.97 -27.56 18.50
N ILE A 90 63.19 -28.23 17.36
CA ILE A 90 62.55 -27.92 16.08
C ILE A 90 61.07 -28.34 16.11
N GLU A 91 60.76 -29.53 16.62
CA GLU A 91 59.38 -30.02 16.79
C GLU A 91 58.59 -29.18 17.78
N ALA A 92 59.20 -28.77 18.90
CA ALA A 92 58.57 -27.87 19.86
C ALA A 92 58.24 -26.51 19.24
N ARG A 93 59.14 -25.97 18.42
CA ARG A 93 58.90 -24.71 17.68
C ARG A 93 57.83 -24.87 16.60
N LEU A 94 57.82 -26.00 15.88
CA LEU A 94 56.78 -26.31 14.88
C LEU A 94 55.40 -26.42 15.53
N ARG A 95 55.27 -27.13 16.66
CA ARG A 95 54.00 -27.20 17.40
C ARG A 95 53.54 -25.83 17.89
N ALA A 96 54.44 -25.01 18.42
CA ALA A 96 54.08 -23.66 18.86
C ALA A 96 53.60 -22.77 17.67
N LEU A 97 54.19 -22.95 16.48
CA LEU A 97 53.73 -22.27 15.27
C LEU A 97 52.40 -22.81 14.76
N GLU A 98 52.20 -24.13 14.78
CA GLU A 98 50.93 -24.78 14.43
C GLU A 98 49.80 -24.35 15.37
N GLU A 99 50.06 -24.26 16.68
CA GLU A 99 49.10 -23.75 17.67
C GLU A 99 48.78 -22.27 17.45
N GLN A 100 49.79 -21.43 17.15
CA GLN A 100 49.58 -20.03 16.80
C GLN A 100 48.77 -19.88 15.50
N GLN A 101 49.05 -20.70 14.50
CA GLN A 101 48.36 -20.66 13.22
C GLN A 101 46.93 -21.18 13.35
N ALA A 102 46.72 -22.27 14.10
CA ALA A 102 45.41 -22.81 14.44
C ALA A 102 44.56 -21.80 15.24
N ALA A 103 45.17 -20.96 16.07
CA ALA A 103 44.47 -19.86 16.75
C ALA A 103 44.17 -18.66 15.84
N GLN A 104 44.96 -18.45 14.78
CA GLN A 104 44.76 -17.35 13.83
C GLN A 104 43.70 -17.66 12.76
N VAL A 105 43.56 -18.91 12.32
CA VAL A 105 42.59 -19.30 11.28
C VAL A 105 41.14 -18.93 11.64
N PRO A 106 40.61 -19.25 12.84
CA PRO A 106 39.25 -18.85 13.23
C PRO A 106 39.06 -17.33 13.23
N ALA A 107 40.08 -16.59 13.67
CA ALA A 107 40.04 -15.12 13.70
C ALA A 107 40.06 -14.50 12.29
N ILE A 108 40.70 -15.14 11.32
CA ILE A 108 40.68 -14.72 9.91
C ILE A 108 39.29 -14.98 9.31
N ASP A 109 38.71 -16.15 9.58
CA ASP A 109 37.37 -16.51 9.09
C ASP A 109 36.29 -15.60 9.69
N ASP A 110 36.35 -15.33 11.00
CA ASP A 110 35.41 -14.41 11.68
C ASP A 110 35.48 -12.99 11.11
N LYS A 111 36.70 -12.49 10.82
CA LYS A 111 36.88 -11.18 10.16
C LYS A 111 36.38 -11.19 8.73
N ALA A 112 36.61 -12.27 7.99
CA ALA A 112 36.12 -12.40 6.61
C ALA A 112 34.59 -12.42 6.57
N ILE A 113 33.96 -13.18 7.47
CA ILE A 113 32.50 -13.23 7.66
C ILE A 113 31.99 -11.84 8.04
N ALA A 114 32.63 -11.17 9.01
CA ALA A 114 32.22 -9.83 9.43
C ALA A 114 32.27 -8.81 8.30
N ARG A 115 33.35 -8.80 7.51
CA ARG A 115 33.48 -7.93 6.32
C ARG A 115 32.48 -8.26 5.22
N PHE A 116 32.13 -9.54 5.05
CA PHE A 116 31.08 -9.94 4.12
C PHE A 116 29.71 -9.42 4.57
N LEU A 117 29.35 -9.64 5.84
CA LEU A 117 28.08 -9.20 6.42
C LEU A 117 27.96 -7.68 6.45
N ASN A 118 29.01 -6.95 6.86
CA ASN A 118 29.03 -5.49 6.84
C ASN A 118 28.86 -4.95 5.40
N ARG A 119 29.51 -5.54 4.39
CA ARG A 119 29.30 -5.15 2.98
C ARG A 119 27.88 -5.41 2.51
N HIS A 120 27.29 -6.54 2.90
CA HIS A 120 25.90 -6.85 2.55
C HIS A 120 24.93 -5.85 3.21
N MET A 121 25.12 -5.55 4.50
CA MET A 121 24.33 -4.53 5.20
C MET A 121 24.52 -3.13 4.62
N ALA A 122 25.74 -2.78 4.20
CA ALA A 122 26.02 -1.53 3.50
C ALA A 122 25.22 -1.43 2.21
N ALA A 123 25.24 -2.47 1.37
CA ALA A 123 24.45 -2.51 0.13
C ALA A 123 22.94 -2.41 0.39
N VAL A 124 22.46 -3.00 1.48
CA VAL A 124 21.04 -2.93 1.88
C VAL A 124 20.65 -1.53 2.38
N LEU A 125 21.57 -0.82 3.05
CA LEU A 125 21.38 0.55 3.56
C LEU A 125 21.69 1.65 2.52
N ASP A 126 22.41 1.31 1.44
CA ASP A 126 22.79 2.23 0.37
C ASP A 126 21.57 2.86 -0.31
N ARG A 127 20.50 2.06 -0.45
CA ARG A 127 19.18 2.56 -0.82
C ARG A 127 18.33 2.77 0.42
N SER A 128 18.04 4.03 0.73
CA SER A 128 17.11 4.35 1.80
C SER A 128 15.70 3.85 1.46
N MET A 129 14.92 3.49 2.48
CA MET A 129 13.50 3.17 2.29
C MET A 129 12.76 4.32 1.61
N SER A 130 13.17 5.57 1.85
CA SER A 130 12.62 6.74 1.17
C SER A 130 12.85 6.73 -0.34
N ASP A 131 14.01 6.26 -0.81
CA ASP A 131 14.32 6.20 -2.24
C ASP A 131 13.59 5.04 -2.91
N ILE A 132 13.58 3.87 -2.27
CA ILE A 132 12.82 2.70 -2.74
C ILE A 132 11.33 3.05 -2.87
N PHE A 133 10.78 3.78 -1.88
CA PHE A 133 9.39 4.20 -1.93
C PHE A 133 9.12 5.33 -2.90
N ARG A 134 10.06 6.25 -3.12
CA ARG A 134 9.93 7.27 -4.17
C ARG A 134 9.80 6.61 -5.54
N ASP A 135 10.63 5.61 -5.85
CA ASP A 135 10.54 4.86 -7.11
C ASP A 135 9.19 4.13 -7.23
N ARG A 136 8.75 3.47 -6.15
CA ARG A 136 7.44 2.81 -6.10
C ARG A 136 6.27 3.78 -6.15
N LEU A 137 6.43 4.99 -5.62
CA LEU A 137 5.44 6.05 -5.63
C LEU A 137 5.26 6.59 -7.04
N ILE A 138 6.36 6.80 -7.79
CA ILE A 138 6.29 7.17 -9.21
C ILE A 138 5.52 6.10 -9.98
N ALA A 139 5.87 4.82 -9.77
CA ALA A 139 5.15 3.71 -10.38
C ALA A 139 3.67 3.63 -9.92
N GLY A 140 3.39 3.94 -8.66
CA GLY A 140 2.03 3.95 -8.08
C GLY A 140 1.17 5.09 -8.63
N LEU A 141 1.75 6.28 -8.78
CA LEU A 141 1.11 7.44 -9.43
C LEU A 141 0.89 7.17 -10.92
N GLU A 142 1.82 6.47 -11.59
CA GLU A 142 1.58 5.96 -12.94
C GLU A 142 0.41 4.99 -12.96
N VAL A 143 0.33 4.02 -12.05
CA VAL A 143 -0.82 3.11 -11.95
C VAL A 143 -2.11 3.87 -11.69
N LEU A 144 -2.10 4.85 -10.78
CA LEU A 144 -3.24 5.72 -10.50
C LEU A 144 -3.66 6.48 -11.76
N ARG A 145 -2.71 7.03 -12.52
CA ARG A 145 -2.93 7.67 -13.82
C ARG A 145 -3.44 6.70 -14.87
N ILE A 146 -3.08 5.42 -14.86
CA ILE A 146 -3.72 4.46 -15.76
C ILE A 146 -5.18 4.25 -15.30
N TRP A 147 -5.42 4.16 -13.98
CA TRP A 147 -6.72 3.89 -13.34
C TRP A 147 -7.73 5.00 -13.56
N THR A 148 -7.36 6.21 -13.16
CA THR A 148 -8.18 7.39 -13.32
C THR A 148 -8.02 8.01 -14.71
N GLY A 149 -7.01 7.63 -15.49
CA GLY A 149 -6.69 8.33 -16.74
C GLY A 149 -5.74 9.51 -16.50
N ALA A 150 -5.37 10.20 -17.57
CA ALA A 150 -4.60 11.43 -17.41
C ALA A 150 -5.39 12.43 -16.54
N PRO A 151 -4.71 13.23 -15.69
CA PRO A 151 -5.39 14.30 -14.97
C PRO A 151 -6.10 15.17 -15.99
N PHE A 152 -7.33 15.51 -15.68
CA PHE A 152 -8.20 16.25 -16.57
C PHE A 152 -8.60 15.53 -17.88
N SER A 153 -8.73 14.19 -17.85
CA SER A 153 -9.23 13.40 -18.97
C SER A 153 -10.71 13.03 -18.82
N LEU A 154 -11.37 12.74 -19.94
CA LEU A 154 -12.73 12.17 -19.93
C LEU A 154 -12.80 10.90 -19.08
N GLN A 155 -11.77 10.04 -19.12
CA GLN A 155 -11.69 8.85 -18.29
C GLN A 155 -11.72 9.19 -16.80
N SER A 156 -11.00 10.23 -16.35
CA SER A 156 -11.02 10.63 -14.93
C SER A 156 -12.36 11.19 -14.49
N LEU A 157 -12.99 12.04 -15.30
CA LEU A 157 -14.32 12.56 -15.01
C LEU A 157 -15.33 11.42 -14.87
N MET A 158 -15.25 10.46 -15.78
CA MET A 158 -16.09 9.28 -15.76
C MET A 158 -15.82 8.36 -14.57
N THR A 159 -14.57 8.20 -14.14
CA THR A 159 -14.23 7.45 -12.92
C THR A 159 -14.78 8.15 -11.69
N CYS A 160 -14.67 9.48 -11.57
CA CYS A 160 -15.29 10.26 -10.50
C CYS A 160 -16.81 10.08 -10.46
N TYR A 161 -17.46 10.07 -11.63
CA TYR A 161 -18.89 9.77 -11.73
C TYR A 161 -19.24 8.34 -11.28
N ALA A 162 -18.47 7.33 -11.70
CA ALA A 162 -18.66 5.94 -11.27
C ALA A 162 -18.51 5.79 -9.75
N VAL A 163 -17.53 6.47 -9.17
CA VAL A 163 -17.30 6.50 -7.72
C VAL A 163 -18.47 7.18 -7.02
N SER A 164 -18.91 8.35 -7.48
CA SER A 164 -20.10 9.03 -6.96
C SER A 164 -21.35 8.12 -6.98
N MET A 165 -21.54 7.32 -8.04
CA MET A 165 -22.62 6.33 -8.11
C MET A 165 -22.46 5.19 -7.10
N LEU A 166 -21.25 4.67 -6.93
CA LEU A 166 -20.95 3.66 -5.91
C LEU A 166 -21.21 4.19 -4.49
N TYR A 167 -20.88 5.46 -4.23
CA TYR A 167 -21.18 6.12 -2.97
C TYR A 167 -22.67 6.22 -2.71
N LEU A 168 -23.44 6.47 -3.76
CA LEU A 168 -24.89 6.57 -3.65
C LEU A 168 -25.52 5.20 -3.33
N VAL A 169 -25.01 4.11 -3.92
CA VAL A 169 -25.37 2.74 -3.53
C VAL A 169 -24.98 2.47 -2.06
N ALA A 170 -23.79 2.90 -1.64
CA ALA A 170 -23.32 2.76 -0.27
C ALA A 170 -24.15 3.58 0.73
N ALA A 171 -24.58 4.78 0.36
CA ALA A 171 -25.47 5.62 1.16
C ALA A 171 -26.84 4.96 1.33
N GLY A 172 -27.38 4.34 0.28
CA GLY A 172 -28.61 3.54 0.37
C GLY A 172 -28.44 2.28 1.25
N LEU A 173 -27.26 1.65 1.23
CA LEU A 173 -26.92 0.57 2.16
C LEU A 173 -26.81 1.06 3.61
N LEU A 174 -26.26 2.26 3.84
CA LEU A 174 -26.11 2.85 5.18
C LEU A 174 -27.45 3.34 5.75
N SER A 175 -28.30 3.95 4.91
CA SER A 175 -29.64 4.39 5.31
C SER A 175 -30.51 3.24 5.79
N PHE A 176 -30.30 2.04 5.24
CA PHE A 176 -30.93 0.81 5.72
C PHE A 176 -30.69 0.57 7.22
N PHE A 177 -29.51 0.90 7.73
CA PHE A 177 -29.14 0.68 9.14
C PHE A 177 -29.43 1.89 10.05
N GLN A 178 -29.48 3.11 9.52
CA GLN A 178 -29.55 4.34 10.32
C GLN A 178 -30.95 5.01 10.41
N GLY A 179 -31.88 4.72 9.49
CA GLY A 179 -33.21 5.35 9.49
C GLY A 179 -33.56 6.06 8.18
N ASP A 180 -34.79 6.59 8.08
CA ASP A 180 -35.25 7.35 6.92
C ASP A 180 -34.36 8.59 6.69
N ILE A 181 -33.83 8.76 5.48
CA ILE A 181 -33.21 10.03 5.06
C ILE A 181 -34.34 10.93 4.55
N ASN A 182 -34.53 12.10 5.14
CA ASN A 182 -35.58 13.04 4.76
C ASN A 182 -34.99 14.23 3.96
N ILE A 183 -35.57 14.52 2.79
CA ILE A 183 -35.32 15.74 2.02
C ILE A 183 -36.66 16.48 1.92
N GLY A 184 -36.93 17.35 2.88
CA GLY A 184 -38.24 18.00 3.03
C GLY A 184 -39.36 16.98 3.28
N SER A 185 -40.41 17.02 2.45
CA SER A 185 -41.52 16.05 2.49
C SER A 185 -41.19 14.70 1.84
N ILE A 186 -40.06 14.60 1.12
CA ILE A 186 -39.71 13.42 0.34
C ILE A 186 -38.74 12.55 1.13
N ARG A 187 -39.04 11.25 1.22
CA ARG A 187 -38.20 10.23 1.86
C ARG A 187 -37.61 9.30 0.81
N PRO A 188 -36.45 9.63 0.20
CA PRO A 188 -35.85 8.82 -0.86
C PRO A 188 -35.43 7.41 -0.42
N PHE A 189 -35.34 7.14 0.89
CA PHE A 189 -35.04 5.81 1.44
C PHE A 189 -35.94 5.55 2.64
N PHE A 190 -37.02 4.77 2.45
CA PHE A 190 -37.90 4.32 3.53
C PHE A 190 -37.30 3.09 4.23
N SER A 191 -36.92 3.23 5.51
CA SER A 191 -36.53 2.10 6.36
C SER A 191 -37.55 1.80 7.46
N LYS A 192 -38.33 2.79 7.92
CA LYS A 192 -39.21 2.63 9.10
C LYS A 192 -40.56 1.94 8.85
N PHE A 193 -41.01 1.75 7.61
CA PHE A 193 -42.33 1.14 7.32
C PHE A 193 -42.29 -0.30 6.80
N TRP A 194 -41.16 -1.00 6.96
CA TRP A 194 -41.10 -2.44 6.66
C TRP A 194 -41.82 -3.31 7.70
N SER A 195 -42.13 -2.76 8.88
CA SER A 195 -42.82 -3.46 9.97
C SER A 195 -44.34 -3.50 9.84
N GLY A 196 -44.92 -2.89 8.80
CA GLY A 196 -46.37 -2.84 8.57
C GLY A 196 -46.89 -3.90 7.60
N SER A 197 -46.03 -4.55 6.82
CA SER A 197 -46.43 -5.70 6.01
C SER A 197 -46.12 -6.98 6.79
N ASP A 198 -47.14 -7.79 7.06
CA ASP A 198 -46.98 -9.18 7.53
C ASP A 198 -46.18 -10.07 6.56
N ILE A 199 -45.72 -9.52 5.44
CA ILE A 199 -44.94 -10.17 4.41
C ILE A 199 -43.46 -10.20 4.86
N SER A 200 -43.11 -11.30 5.51
CA SER A 200 -41.80 -11.97 5.50
C SER A 200 -40.55 -11.15 5.93
N PRO A 201 -39.87 -11.52 7.04
CA PRO A 201 -38.61 -10.90 7.47
C PRO A 201 -37.45 -11.05 6.48
N PHE A 202 -37.63 -11.74 5.35
CA PHE A 202 -36.60 -12.01 4.35
C PHE A 202 -36.41 -10.91 3.30
N LEU A 203 -37.43 -10.10 3.01
CA LEU A 203 -37.35 -9.05 1.99
C LEU A 203 -36.29 -7.96 2.27
N PRO A 204 -36.05 -7.51 3.53
CA PRO A 204 -35.00 -6.54 3.84
C PRO A 204 -33.61 -7.09 3.51
N TYR A 205 -33.37 -8.36 3.88
CA TYR A 205 -32.11 -9.04 3.58
C TYR A 205 -31.90 -9.28 2.09
N ALA A 206 -32.98 -9.50 1.32
CA ALA A 206 -32.91 -9.59 -0.14
C ALA A 206 -32.45 -8.26 -0.77
N SER A 207 -32.94 -7.13 -0.28
CA SER A 207 -32.54 -5.80 -0.75
C SER A 207 -31.08 -5.46 -0.41
N VAL A 208 -30.65 -5.75 0.82
CA VAL A 208 -29.22 -5.61 1.20
C VAL A 208 -28.33 -6.52 0.35
N THR A 209 -28.73 -7.78 0.14
CA THR A 209 -28.00 -8.73 -0.70
C THR A 209 -27.90 -8.23 -2.14
N LEU A 210 -28.99 -7.68 -2.68
CA LEU A 210 -29.02 -7.10 -4.02
C LEU A 210 -28.07 -5.91 -4.14
N LEU A 211 -28.08 -4.98 -3.19
CA LEU A 211 -27.19 -3.81 -3.18
C LEU A 211 -25.71 -4.22 -3.00
N LEU A 212 -25.42 -5.23 -2.17
CA LEU A 212 -24.07 -5.79 -2.03
C LEU A 212 -23.59 -6.45 -3.33
N LEU A 213 -24.45 -7.23 -3.98
CA LEU A 213 -24.14 -7.82 -5.29
C LEU A 213 -23.92 -6.73 -6.34
N ALA A 214 -24.78 -5.71 -6.37
CA ALA A 214 -24.65 -4.54 -7.24
C ALA A 214 -23.30 -3.86 -7.04
N MET A 215 -22.90 -3.62 -5.79
CA MET A 215 -21.61 -3.06 -5.44
C MET A 215 -20.46 -3.93 -5.96
N VAL A 216 -20.49 -5.25 -5.74
CA VAL A 216 -19.48 -6.18 -6.28
C VAL A 216 -19.41 -6.15 -7.80
N PHE A 217 -20.55 -6.09 -8.49
CA PHE A 217 -20.60 -6.02 -9.95
C PHE A 217 -20.10 -4.68 -10.48
N CYS A 218 -20.48 -3.56 -9.87
CA CYS A 218 -19.98 -2.24 -10.19
C CYS A 218 -18.47 -2.17 -9.99
N ILE A 219 -17.93 -2.68 -8.87
CA ILE A 219 -16.49 -2.82 -8.64
C ILE A 219 -15.83 -3.66 -9.75
N ARG A 220 -16.44 -4.77 -10.17
CA ARG A 220 -15.90 -5.60 -11.28
C ARG A 220 -15.92 -4.89 -12.62
N LEU A 221 -16.91 -4.04 -12.90
CA LEU A 221 -16.99 -3.26 -14.13
C LEU A 221 -15.95 -2.15 -14.18
N VAL A 222 -15.70 -1.50 -13.04
CA VAL A 222 -14.72 -0.43 -12.84
C VAL A 222 -13.30 -0.98 -12.75
N ARG A 223 -13.10 -2.18 -12.19
CA ARG A 223 -11.76 -2.78 -11.95
C ARG A 223 -10.81 -2.73 -13.16
N PRO A 224 -11.24 -2.95 -14.42
CA PRO A 224 -10.36 -2.89 -15.57
C PRO A 224 -9.98 -1.48 -16.02
N PHE A 225 -10.66 -0.44 -15.55
CA PHE A 225 -10.10 0.93 -15.62
C PHE A 225 -8.72 0.85 -14.97
N GLY A 226 -7.68 1.31 -15.64
CA GLY A 226 -6.31 1.25 -15.13
C GLY A 226 -5.51 -0.02 -15.26
N LEU A 227 -6.15 -1.18 -15.28
CA LEU A 227 -5.40 -2.42 -15.41
C LEU A 227 -5.08 -2.73 -16.87
N ARG A 228 -5.84 -2.14 -17.80
CA ARG A 228 -5.66 -2.30 -19.25
C ARG A 228 -5.97 -0.96 -19.94
N PRO A 229 -5.28 -0.62 -21.04
CA PRO A 229 -5.70 0.49 -21.88
C PRO A 229 -7.09 0.15 -22.43
N LEU A 230 -8.08 0.95 -22.04
CA LEU A 230 -9.45 0.81 -22.50
C LEU A 230 -9.72 1.90 -23.53
N THR A 231 -10.34 1.50 -24.63
CA THR A 231 -10.89 2.46 -25.59
C THR A 231 -12.00 3.27 -24.91
N GLU A 232 -12.20 4.53 -25.31
CA GLU A 232 -13.30 5.38 -24.83
C GLU A 232 -14.65 4.65 -24.84
N ARG A 233 -14.86 3.84 -25.88
CA ARG A 233 -16.03 2.98 -26.02
C ARG A 233 -16.17 1.95 -24.90
N GLN A 234 -15.09 1.24 -24.56
CA GLN A 234 -15.11 0.27 -23.46
C GLN A 234 -15.34 0.96 -22.13
N THR A 235 -14.77 2.16 -21.95
CA THR A 235 -14.99 3.01 -20.77
C THR A 235 -16.47 3.33 -20.62
N ALA A 236 -17.07 3.90 -21.66
CA ALA A 236 -18.46 4.30 -21.66
C ALA A 236 -19.44 3.12 -21.48
N VAL A 237 -19.18 1.96 -22.10
CA VAL A 237 -19.99 0.74 -21.89
C VAL A 237 -19.93 0.26 -20.45
N ARG A 238 -18.75 0.27 -19.83
CA ARG A 238 -18.59 -0.17 -18.44
C ARG A 238 -19.28 0.78 -17.47
N LEU A 239 -19.19 2.08 -17.71
CA LEU A 239 -19.93 3.09 -16.94
C LEU A 239 -21.43 2.96 -17.09
N GLY A 240 -21.90 2.69 -18.32
CA GLY A 240 -23.31 2.38 -18.55
C GLY A 240 -23.76 1.13 -17.83
N GLY A 241 -22.90 0.11 -17.75
CA GLY A 241 -23.14 -1.05 -16.90
C GLY A 241 -23.18 -0.71 -15.41
N VAL A 242 -22.29 0.15 -14.91
CA VAL A 242 -22.27 0.58 -13.50
C VAL A 242 -23.54 1.36 -13.16
N ALA A 243 -23.89 2.36 -13.98
CA ALA A 243 -25.12 3.11 -13.83
C ALA A 243 -26.34 2.18 -13.88
N LEU A 244 -26.39 1.25 -14.84
CA LEU A 244 -27.47 0.26 -14.98
C LEU A 244 -27.65 -0.60 -13.75
N ILE A 245 -26.56 -1.17 -13.25
CA ILE A 245 -26.60 -2.07 -12.10
C ILE A 245 -26.94 -1.28 -10.84
N ALA A 246 -26.30 -0.13 -10.61
CA ALA A 246 -26.60 0.73 -9.47
C ALA A 246 -28.07 1.18 -9.49
N GLY A 247 -28.55 1.63 -10.64
CA GLY A 247 -29.92 2.08 -10.84
C GLY A 247 -30.95 0.98 -10.62
N ILE A 248 -30.82 -0.17 -11.31
CA ILE A 248 -31.75 -1.29 -11.15
C ILE A 248 -31.76 -1.77 -9.70
N SER A 249 -30.59 -1.89 -9.07
CA SER A 249 -30.51 -2.41 -7.71
C SER A 249 -31.05 -1.45 -6.66
N CYS A 250 -30.78 -0.14 -6.79
CA CYS A 250 -31.40 0.87 -5.93
C CYS A 250 -32.92 0.92 -6.15
N GLY A 251 -33.36 0.82 -7.40
CA GLY A 251 -34.78 0.83 -7.76
C GLY A 251 -35.56 -0.38 -7.29
N LEU A 252 -34.96 -1.56 -7.37
CA LEU A 252 -35.58 -2.79 -6.88
C LEU A 252 -35.56 -2.82 -5.35
N ALA A 253 -34.48 -2.36 -4.70
CA ALA A 253 -34.44 -2.21 -3.25
C ALA A 253 -35.51 -1.23 -2.75
N ASP A 254 -35.68 -0.10 -3.45
CA ASP A 254 -36.73 0.87 -3.15
C ASP A 254 -38.12 0.31 -3.44
N TYR A 255 -38.34 -0.35 -4.58
CA TYR A 255 -39.61 -1.01 -4.91
C TYR A 255 -40.01 -2.05 -3.86
N ILE A 256 -39.06 -2.85 -3.36
CA ILE A 256 -39.34 -3.82 -2.31
C ILE A 256 -39.80 -3.10 -1.03
N GLY A 257 -39.27 -1.92 -0.73
CA GLY A 257 -39.61 -1.14 0.46
C GLY A 257 -40.86 -0.26 0.33
N THR A 258 -41.16 0.27 -0.86
CA THR A 258 -42.22 1.26 -1.09
C THR A 258 -43.39 0.72 -1.91
N GLN A 259 -43.23 -0.44 -2.57
CA GLN A 259 -44.13 -0.99 -3.58
C GLN A 259 -44.39 -0.03 -4.77
N THR A 260 -43.50 0.93 -5.03
CA THR A 260 -43.60 1.85 -6.16
C THR A 260 -42.52 1.57 -7.20
N MET A 261 -42.91 1.40 -8.47
CA MET A 261 -41.96 1.17 -9.58
C MET A 261 -41.27 2.46 -10.07
N ILE A 262 -41.62 3.59 -9.45
CA ILE A 262 -41.19 4.93 -9.83
C ILE A 262 -39.68 5.05 -9.80
N ALA A 263 -39.06 4.57 -8.72
CA ALA A 263 -37.62 4.60 -8.58
C ALA A 263 -36.95 3.69 -9.63
N ALA A 264 -37.37 2.42 -9.74
CA ALA A 264 -36.81 1.46 -10.72
C ALA A 264 -36.88 1.94 -12.18
N ALA A 265 -38.00 2.57 -12.56
CA ALA A 265 -38.17 3.18 -13.87
C ALA A 265 -37.21 4.37 -14.03
N LEU A 266 -37.23 5.35 -13.13
CA LEU A 266 -36.39 6.55 -13.19
C LEU A 266 -34.88 6.22 -13.17
N PHE A 267 -34.49 5.17 -12.45
CA PHE A 267 -33.12 4.68 -12.38
C PHE A 267 -32.55 4.12 -13.68
N SER A 268 -33.38 3.65 -14.61
CA SER A 268 -32.91 3.10 -15.89
C SER A 268 -32.52 4.18 -16.91
N VAL A 269 -32.96 5.43 -16.70
CA VAL A 269 -32.76 6.56 -17.61
C VAL A 269 -31.29 6.96 -17.80
N PRO A 270 -30.48 7.15 -16.72
CA PRO A 270 -29.05 7.43 -16.85
C PRO A 270 -28.26 6.24 -17.40
N CYS A 271 -28.87 5.05 -17.37
CA CYS A 271 -28.26 3.81 -17.81
C CYS A 271 -28.35 3.68 -19.32
N VAL A 272 -29.50 4.05 -19.90
CA VAL A 272 -29.70 4.19 -21.34
C VAL A 272 -28.82 5.33 -21.91
N ALA A 273 -28.64 6.41 -21.15
CA ALA A 273 -27.70 7.50 -21.46
C ALA A 273 -26.25 7.03 -21.64
N ALA A 274 -25.73 6.27 -20.67
CA ALA A 274 -24.36 5.80 -20.74
C ALA A 274 -24.17 4.67 -21.79
N ILE A 275 -25.22 3.87 -22.05
CA ILE A 275 -25.29 2.90 -23.16
C ILE A 275 -25.33 3.58 -24.54
N SER A 276 -25.86 4.79 -24.65
CA SER A 276 -25.99 5.52 -25.94
C SER A 276 -24.68 6.08 -26.51
N THR A 277 -23.57 5.87 -25.81
CA THR A 277 -22.20 6.00 -26.35
C THR A 277 -21.81 4.84 -27.30
N LEU A 278 -22.66 3.81 -27.41
CA LEU A 278 -22.52 2.73 -28.39
C LEU A 278 -22.90 3.18 -29.81
N ARG A 279 -22.45 2.42 -30.82
CA ARG A 279 -22.93 2.61 -32.21
C ARG A 279 -24.47 2.60 -32.23
N PRO A 280 -25.14 3.48 -33.01
CA PRO A 280 -26.59 3.71 -32.95
C PRO A 280 -27.45 2.44 -32.93
N ARG A 281 -27.09 1.43 -33.73
CA ARG A 281 -27.76 0.13 -33.78
C ARG A 281 -27.76 -0.64 -32.46
N ARG A 282 -26.68 -0.57 -31.67
CA ARG A 282 -26.56 -1.27 -30.38
C ARG A 282 -27.17 -0.46 -29.24
N ALA A 283 -27.05 0.86 -29.29
CA ALA A 283 -27.76 1.75 -28.37
C ALA A 283 -29.28 1.53 -28.49
N ALA A 284 -29.81 1.47 -29.72
CA ALA A 284 -31.21 1.14 -29.99
C ALA A 284 -31.60 -0.25 -29.48
N PHE A 285 -30.75 -1.27 -29.67
CA PHE A 285 -31.01 -2.63 -29.20
C PHE A 285 -31.06 -2.74 -27.66
N TYR A 286 -30.08 -2.19 -26.95
CA TYR A 286 -30.05 -2.24 -25.48
C TYR A 286 -31.09 -1.32 -24.84
N GLY A 287 -31.36 -0.16 -25.43
CA GLY A 287 -32.48 0.70 -25.03
C GLY A 287 -33.83 0.00 -25.23
N ALA A 288 -34.02 -0.70 -26.35
CA ALA A 288 -35.22 -1.50 -26.60
C ALA A 288 -35.32 -2.70 -25.66
N ALA A 289 -34.22 -3.43 -25.40
CA ALA A 289 -34.23 -4.57 -24.48
C ALA A 289 -34.50 -4.15 -23.02
N GLY A 290 -33.91 -3.04 -22.58
CA GLY A 290 -34.21 -2.44 -21.27
C GLY A 290 -35.68 -1.99 -21.19
N GLY A 291 -36.14 -1.24 -22.20
CA GLY A 291 -37.55 -0.79 -22.28
C GLY A 291 -38.55 -1.94 -22.32
N VAL A 292 -38.26 -3.04 -23.03
CA VAL A 292 -39.11 -4.24 -23.07
C VAL A 292 -39.11 -4.98 -21.73
N ALA A 293 -37.95 -5.15 -21.08
CA ALA A 293 -37.89 -5.79 -19.77
C ALA A 293 -38.65 -4.99 -18.70
N PHE A 294 -38.50 -3.65 -18.69
CA PHE A 294 -39.23 -2.77 -17.78
C PHE A 294 -40.73 -2.69 -18.10
N GLY A 295 -41.10 -2.65 -19.39
CA GLY A 295 -42.49 -2.73 -19.82
C GLY A 295 -43.15 -4.05 -19.40
N LEU A 296 -42.41 -5.17 -19.45
CA LEU A 296 -42.89 -6.46 -18.97
C LEU A 296 -43.06 -6.47 -17.44
N MET A 297 -42.10 -5.91 -16.69
CA MET A 297 -42.21 -5.82 -15.23
C MET A 297 -43.34 -4.90 -14.78
N ALA A 298 -43.54 -3.77 -15.46
CA ALA A 298 -44.67 -2.87 -15.24
C ALA A 298 -46.01 -3.51 -15.61
N ALA A 299 -46.08 -4.27 -16.71
CA ALA A 299 -47.28 -5.02 -17.12
C ALA A 299 -47.64 -6.13 -16.12
N ILE A 300 -46.64 -6.85 -15.60
CA ILE A 300 -46.83 -7.87 -14.55
C ILE A 300 -47.29 -7.23 -13.24
N SER A 301 -46.78 -6.04 -12.90
CA SER A 301 -47.13 -5.30 -11.69
C SER A 301 -48.51 -4.63 -11.75
N SER A 302 -49.06 -4.38 -12.93
CA SER A 302 -50.24 -3.51 -13.11
C SER A 302 -51.56 -4.25 -13.32
N GLY A 303 -51.54 -5.54 -13.64
CA GLY A 303 -52.78 -6.33 -13.81
C GLY A 303 -53.73 -5.72 -14.85
N LEU A 304 -53.21 -5.35 -16.03
CA LEU A 304 -53.85 -4.45 -17.00
C LEU A 304 -55.32 -4.76 -17.36
N THR A 305 -56.15 -3.70 -17.30
CA THR A 305 -57.51 -3.60 -17.85
C THR A 305 -57.55 -2.55 -18.98
N ASP A 306 -58.60 -2.55 -19.83
CA ASP A 306 -58.68 -1.83 -21.11
C ASP A 306 -58.49 -0.29 -21.04
N ASP A 307 -58.87 0.35 -19.93
CA ASP A 307 -58.74 1.81 -19.76
C ASP A 307 -57.27 2.28 -19.59
N GLY A 308 -56.37 1.39 -19.16
CA GLY A 308 -54.93 1.69 -19.03
C GLY A 308 -54.24 2.00 -20.36
N PHE A 309 -54.79 1.53 -21.49
CA PHE A 309 -54.17 1.66 -22.81
C PHE A 309 -54.31 3.07 -23.43
N ILE A 310 -55.41 3.79 -23.13
CA ILE A 310 -55.60 5.16 -23.62
C ILE A 310 -54.75 6.15 -22.81
N VAL A 311 -54.64 5.93 -21.49
CA VAL A 311 -53.73 6.68 -20.61
C VAL A 311 -52.27 6.45 -21.00
N PHE A 312 -51.94 5.22 -21.43
CA PHE A 312 -50.65 4.88 -22.04
C PHE A 312 -50.28 5.73 -23.25
N LEU A 313 -51.18 5.88 -24.23
CA LEU A 313 -50.90 6.68 -25.43
C LEU A 313 -50.72 8.17 -25.14
N ARG A 314 -51.48 8.74 -24.20
CA ARG A 314 -51.39 10.16 -23.84
C ARG A 314 -50.07 10.49 -23.13
N SER A 315 -49.66 9.64 -22.20
CA SER A 315 -48.43 9.85 -21.42
C SER A 315 -47.15 9.56 -22.21
N LEU A 316 -47.24 8.69 -23.21
CA LEU A 316 -46.17 8.52 -24.21
C LEU A 316 -45.86 9.83 -24.93
N SER A 317 -46.88 10.67 -25.20
CA SER A 317 -46.72 11.97 -25.86
C SER A 317 -46.11 13.04 -24.95
N GLU A 318 -46.47 13.05 -23.66
CA GLU A 318 -45.94 14.00 -22.66
C GLU A 318 -44.52 13.62 -22.22
N GLY A 319 -44.25 12.32 -22.02
CA GLY A 319 -42.91 11.79 -21.84
C GLY A 319 -41.99 12.09 -23.04
N PHE A 320 -42.54 12.19 -24.26
CA PHE A 320 -41.79 12.55 -25.45
C PHE A 320 -41.28 14.00 -25.38
N ILE A 321 -42.11 14.90 -24.86
CA ILE A 321 -41.80 16.32 -24.72
C ILE A 321 -40.75 16.52 -23.61
N ILE A 322 -40.94 15.91 -22.43
CA ILE A 322 -40.01 16.02 -21.29
C ILE A 322 -38.68 15.33 -21.61
N GLY A 323 -38.72 14.13 -22.21
CA GLY A 323 -37.54 13.40 -22.65
C GLY A 323 -36.76 14.16 -23.74
N ALA A 324 -37.44 14.85 -24.66
CA ALA A 324 -36.80 15.72 -25.64
C ALA A 324 -36.18 16.97 -25.01
N LEU A 325 -36.79 17.53 -23.95
CA LEU A 325 -36.28 18.72 -23.26
C LEU A 325 -35.04 18.40 -22.41
N VAL A 326 -35.09 17.33 -21.60
CA VAL A 326 -33.97 16.86 -20.77
C VAL A 326 -32.83 16.34 -21.65
N GLY A 327 -33.15 15.56 -22.68
CA GLY A 327 -32.18 15.11 -23.68
C GLY A 327 -31.56 16.27 -24.47
N GLY A 328 -32.35 17.31 -24.75
CA GLY A 328 -31.91 18.56 -25.35
C GLY A 328 -30.92 19.33 -24.48
N CYS A 329 -31.25 19.56 -23.20
CA CYS A 329 -30.38 20.24 -22.24
C CYS A 329 -29.10 19.47 -21.96
N ALA A 330 -29.17 18.15 -21.77
CA ALA A 330 -27.99 17.31 -21.61
C ALA A 330 -27.13 17.29 -22.89
N GLY A 331 -27.75 17.30 -24.07
CA GLY A 331 -27.07 17.47 -25.36
C GLY A 331 -26.41 18.84 -25.53
N LEU A 332 -27.00 19.91 -25.00
CA LEU A 332 -26.49 21.28 -25.04
C LEU A 332 -25.31 21.50 -24.09
N VAL A 333 -25.40 20.99 -22.86
CA VAL A 333 -24.26 20.98 -21.92
C VAL A 333 -23.12 20.12 -22.47
N SER A 334 -23.45 18.96 -23.03
CA SER A 334 -22.48 18.10 -23.68
C SER A 334 -21.83 18.75 -24.91
N SER A 335 -22.58 19.52 -25.71
CA SER A 335 -22.04 20.24 -26.88
C SER A 335 -21.17 21.43 -26.50
N LEU A 336 -21.49 22.12 -25.40
CA LEU A 336 -20.64 23.16 -24.80
C LEU A 336 -19.31 22.58 -24.30
N ILE A 337 -19.34 21.40 -23.67
CA ILE A 337 -18.13 20.66 -23.25
C ILE A 337 -17.34 20.19 -24.48
N ALA A 338 -18.00 19.67 -25.53
CA ALA A 338 -17.33 19.29 -26.79
C ALA A 338 -16.68 20.48 -27.51
N GLY A 339 -17.27 21.68 -27.43
CA GLY A 339 -16.69 22.90 -27.99
C GLY A 339 -15.34 23.26 -27.36
N SER A 340 -15.07 22.79 -26.14
CA SER A 340 -13.80 22.95 -25.43
C SER A 340 -12.82 21.77 -25.60
N MET A 341 -13.21 20.68 -26.28
CA MET A 341 -12.41 19.47 -26.45
C MET A 341 -12.34 19.05 -27.93
N PRO A 342 -11.23 19.33 -28.65
CA PRO A 342 -11.14 19.21 -30.12
C PRO A 342 -11.25 17.78 -30.70
N HIS A 343 -11.43 16.76 -29.86
CA HIS A 343 -11.47 15.35 -30.26
C HIS A 343 -12.83 14.66 -30.06
N LEU A 344 -13.80 15.31 -29.42
CA LEU A 344 -15.14 14.73 -29.21
C LEU A 344 -16.04 15.00 -30.41
N ARG A 345 -16.56 13.95 -31.06
CA ARG A 345 -17.47 14.11 -32.20
C ARG A 345 -18.86 14.51 -31.71
N PRO A 346 -19.45 15.62 -32.18
CA PRO A 346 -20.77 16.10 -31.74
C PRO A 346 -21.89 15.04 -31.78
N GLY A 347 -21.82 14.09 -32.72
CA GLY A 347 -22.80 12.99 -32.85
C GLY A 347 -22.79 11.97 -31.71
N GLN A 348 -21.68 11.81 -30.96
CA GLN A 348 -21.63 10.91 -29.80
C GLN A 348 -22.32 11.52 -28.57
N LEU A 349 -22.28 12.85 -28.47
CA LEU A 349 -22.89 13.61 -27.39
C LEU A 349 -24.38 13.87 -27.66
N ALA A 350 -24.78 14.06 -28.91
CA ALA A 350 -26.19 14.05 -29.32
C ALA A 350 -26.84 12.68 -29.10
N ALA A 351 -26.10 11.57 -29.32
CA ALA A 351 -26.57 10.23 -28.98
C ALA A 351 -26.70 10.03 -27.46
N ALA A 352 -25.76 10.56 -26.67
CA ALA A 352 -25.84 10.63 -25.20
C ALA A 352 -27.13 11.32 -24.72
N GLY A 353 -27.41 12.52 -25.25
CA GLY A 353 -28.64 13.28 -24.98
C GLY A 353 -29.91 12.53 -25.43
N GLY A 354 -29.89 11.94 -26.63
CA GLY A 354 -31.02 11.14 -27.15
C GLY A 354 -31.28 9.85 -26.36
N GLY A 355 -30.23 9.20 -25.83
CA GLY A 355 -30.35 8.03 -24.96
C GLY A 355 -30.94 8.36 -23.59
N ILE A 356 -30.56 9.51 -23.01
CA ILE A 356 -31.21 10.06 -21.80
C ILE A 356 -32.70 10.27 -22.09
N GLY A 357 -33.04 10.92 -23.21
CA GLY A 357 -34.42 11.20 -23.59
C GLY A 357 -35.26 9.94 -23.82
N PHE A 358 -34.71 8.92 -24.49
CA PHE A 358 -35.42 7.67 -24.78
C PHE A 358 -35.56 6.76 -23.55
N GLY A 359 -34.56 6.77 -22.67
CA GLY A 359 -34.64 6.10 -21.36
C GLY A 359 -35.75 6.73 -20.51
N ALA A 360 -35.79 8.06 -20.42
CA ALA A 360 -36.81 8.80 -19.68
C ALA A 360 -38.22 8.47 -20.17
N LEU A 361 -38.38 8.41 -21.50
CA LEU A 361 -39.60 8.02 -22.19
C LEU A 361 -40.08 6.60 -21.84
N ALA A 362 -39.17 5.60 -21.86
CA ALA A 362 -39.50 4.22 -21.56
C ALA A 362 -39.86 4.02 -20.08
N SER A 363 -39.18 4.74 -19.18
CA SER A 363 -39.47 4.77 -17.75
C SER A 363 -40.82 5.40 -17.44
N LEU A 364 -41.11 6.55 -18.05
CA LEU A 364 -42.43 7.18 -17.99
C LEU A 364 -43.50 6.22 -18.50
N ALA A 365 -43.30 5.59 -19.66
CA ALA A 365 -44.25 4.61 -20.21
C ALA A 365 -44.52 3.43 -19.26
N GLY A 366 -43.51 2.95 -18.50
CA GLY A 366 -43.69 1.89 -17.50
C GLY A 366 -44.50 2.33 -16.27
N ILE A 367 -44.26 3.55 -15.77
CA ILE A 367 -45.04 4.13 -14.67
C ILE A 367 -46.50 4.31 -15.07
N VAL A 368 -46.72 4.74 -16.31
CA VAL A 368 -48.04 4.98 -16.90
C VAL A 368 -48.84 3.67 -16.98
N ILE A 369 -48.19 2.59 -17.42
CA ILE A 369 -48.76 1.24 -17.44
C ILE A 369 -49.18 0.80 -16.02
N ALA A 370 -48.47 1.24 -14.97
CA ALA A 370 -48.77 0.94 -13.57
C ALA A 370 -49.94 1.74 -12.97
N ASN A 371 -50.54 2.68 -13.71
CA ASN A 371 -51.66 3.52 -13.26
C ASN A 371 -51.40 4.27 -11.92
N GLN A 372 -50.13 4.53 -11.59
CA GLN A 372 -49.70 5.23 -10.37
C GLN A 372 -49.44 6.73 -10.63
N PHE A 373 -50.23 7.38 -11.47
CA PHE A 373 -50.01 8.77 -11.87
C PHE A 373 -50.09 9.77 -10.71
N SER A 374 -50.95 9.51 -9.73
CA SER A 374 -51.05 10.33 -8.52
C SER A 374 -49.82 10.25 -7.61
N ALA A 375 -48.97 9.23 -7.80
CA ALA A 375 -47.76 9.04 -7.01
C ALA A 375 -46.54 9.74 -7.63
N ILE A 376 -46.57 10.13 -8.92
CA ILE A 376 -45.51 10.96 -9.52
C ILE A 376 -45.96 12.41 -9.56
N THR A 377 -45.60 13.15 -8.52
CA THR A 377 -45.64 14.60 -8.58
C THR A 377 -44.49 15.11 -9.45
N ASP A 378 -44.64 16.28 -10.07
CA ASP A 378 -43.55 16.99 -10.75
C ASP A 378 -42.31 17.14 -9.85
N GLY A 379 -42.53 17.11 -8.53
CA GLY A 379 -41.52 17.09 -7.49
C GLY A 379 -40.68 15.85 -7.40
N MET A 380 -41.25 14.67 -7.60
CA MET A 380 -40.46 13.44 -7.63
C MET A 380 -39.57 13.37 -8.87
N ILE A 381 -40.05 13.83 -10.03
CA ILE A 381 -39.23 13.89 -11.26
C ILE A 381 -38.10 14.91 -11.08
N GLY A 382 -38.40 16.07 -10.51
CA GLY A 382 -37.43 17.11 -10.18
C GLY A 382 -36.35 16.65 -9.22
N LEU A 383 -36.76 16.11 -8.07
CA LEU A 383 -35.85 15.57 -7.06
C LEU A 383 -34.98 14.45 -7.64
N PHE A 384 -35.56 13.61 -8.50
CA PHE A 384 -34.82 12.53 -9.13
C PHE A 384 -33.76 13.03 -10.10
N ALA A 385 -34.14 13.90 -11.04
CA ALA A 385 -33.20 14.51 -12.00
C ALA A 385 -32.06 15.25 -11.28
N LEU A 386 -32.37 15.85 -10.14
CA LEU A 386 -31.36 16.53 -9.33
C LEU A 386 -30.47 15.55 -8.58
N SER A 387 -31.05 14.66 -7.78
CA SER A 387 -30.32 13.80 -6.84
C SER A 387 -29.47 12.74 -7.54
N TRP A 388 -29.84 12.35 -8.77
CA TRP A 388 -29.23 11.23 -9.47
C TRP A 388 -28.52 11.60 -10.77
N LEU A 389 -28.76 12.80 -11.32
CA LEU A 389 -28.06 13.26 -12.52
C LEU A 389 -27.29 14.55 -12.25
N ALA A 390 -27.96 15.63 -11.85
CA ALA A 390 -27.31 16.94 -11.73
C ALA A 390 -26.28 16.98 -10.58
N LEU A 391 -26.65 16.46 -9.40
CA LEU A 391 -25.80 16.51 -8.21
C LEU A 391 -24.61 15.54 -8.30
N PRO A 392 -24.77 14.27 -8.72
CA PRO A 392 -23.61 13.41 -8.92
C PRO A 392 -22.69 13.92 -10.03
N LEU A 393 -23.22 14.60 -11.05
CA LEU A 393 -22.40 15.19 -12.11
C LEU A 393 -21.63 16.44 -11.62
N ALA A 394 -22.31 17.33 -10.88
CA ALA A 394 -21.67 18.50 -10.26
C ALA A 394 -20.60 18.06 -9.25
N ASN A 395 -20.93 17.07 -8.43
CA ASN A 395 -19.99 16.46 -7.50
C ASN A 395 -18.82 15.77 -8.22
N ALA A 396 -19.09 15.01 -9.30
CA ALA A 396 -18.05 14.40 -10.12
C ALA A 396 -17.12 15.44 -10.76
N ALA A 397 -17.62 16.63 -11.10
CA ALA A 397 -16.79 17.72 -11.60
C ALA A 397 -15.86 18.29 -10.52
N LEU A 398 -16.36 18.45 -9.28
CA LEU A 398 -15.54 18.88 -8.14
C LEU A 398 -14.53 17.80 -7.73
N ASP A 399 -14.94 16.54 -7.69
CA ASP A 399 -14.09 15.37 -7.51
C ASP A 399 -12.97 15.32 -8.56
N TYR A 400 -13.31 15.61 -9.81
CA TYR A 400 -12.37 15.63 -10.92
C TYR A 400 -11.34 16.75 -10.79
N LEU A 401 -11.77 17.95 -10.35
CA LEU A 401 -10.86 19.05 -10.02
C LEU A 401 -9.97 18.71 -8.82
N SER A 402 -10.56 18.15 -7.77
CA SER A 402 -9.87 17.66 -6.57
C SER A 402 -8.78 16.64 -6.95
N LEU A 403 -9.17 15.60 -7.69
CA LEU A 403 -8.26 14.58 -8.21
C LEU A 403 -7.15 15.20 -9.08
N GLY A 404 -7.49 16.11 -9.98
CA GLY A 404 -6.53 16.75 -10.87
C GLY A 404 -5.46 17.54 -10.10
N VAL A 405 -5.87 18.30 -9.09
CA VAL A 405 -4.95 19.07 -8.25
C VAL A 405 -4.13 18.15 -7.34
N SER A 406 -4.76 17.24 -6.62
CA SER A 406 -4.06 16.28 -5.75
C SER A 406 -3.05 15.46 -6.55
N HIS A 407 -3.41 14.99 -7.75
CA HIS A 407 -2.48 14.25 -8.61
C HIS A 407 -1.31 15.13 -9.12
N SER A 408 -1.57 16.39 -9.47
CA SER A 408 -0.50 17.34 -9.85
C SER A 408 0.48 17.57 -8.70
N ILE A 409 -0.04 17.76 -7.49
CA ILE A 409 0.77 17.90 -6.26
C ILE A 409 1.58 16.62 -6.02
N GLY A 410 0.96 15.44 -6.14
CA GLY A 410 1.64 14.16 -5.93
C GLY A 410 2.76 13.91 -6.92
N LEU A 411 2.54 14.20 -8.20
CA LEU A 411 3.57 14.16 -9.22
C LEU A 411 4.70 15.15 -8.92
N HIS A 412 4.36 16.37 -8.51
CA HIS A 412 5.35 17.36 -8.11
C HIS A 412 6.19 16.84 -6.95
N VAL A 413 5.59 16.36 -5.87
CA VAL A 413 6.29 15.80 -4.70
C VAL A 413 7.16 14.59 -5.05
N ALA A 414 6.67 13.70 -5.92
CA ALA A 414 7.42 12.52 -6.34
C ALA A 414 8.69 12.87 -7.14
N HIS A 415 8.59 13.84 -8.04
CA HIS A 415 9.70 14.26 -8.91
C HIS A 415 10.62 15.28 -8.25
N SER A 416 10.08 16.17 -7.43
CA SER A 416 10.86 17.18 -6.73
C SER A 416 11.57 16.54 -5.53
N ARG A 417 12.84 16.88 -5.31
CA ARG A 417 13.55 16.52 -4.07
C ARG A 417 13.20 17.52 -2.97
N GLU A 418 11.91 17.82 -2.82
CA GLU A 418 11.42 18.77 -1.83
C GLU A 418 11.79 18.34 -0.42
N ARG A 419 12.03 19.34 0.42
CA ARG A 419 12.24 19.11 1.85
C ARG A 419 10.92 18.65 2.47
N MET A 420 10.98 17.92 3.59
CA MET A 420 9.78 17.48 4.32
C MET A 420 8.82 18.63 4.66
N SER A 421 9.34 19.82 4.92
CA SER A 421 8.54 21.02 5.14
C SER A 421 7.76 21.47 3.90
N GLY A 422 8.34 21.35 2.71
CA GLY A 422 7.66 21.65 1.43
C GLY A 422 6.56 20.63 1.14
N ILE A 423 6.81 19.36 1.40
CA ILE A 423 5.80 18.30 1.30
C ILE A 423 4.64 18.59 2.25
N ALA A 424 4.92 18.92 3.52
CA ALA A 424 3.90 19.26 4.50
C ALA A 424 3.05 20.47 4.07
N LEU A 425 3.67 21.53 3.54
CA LEU A 425 2.96 22.71 3.04
C LEU A 425 2.02 22.36 1.88
N LEU A 426 2.51 21.60 0.90
CA LEU A 426 1.71 21.17 -0.26
C LEU A 426 0.50 20.34 0.15
N MET A 427 0.61 19.54 1.21
CA MET A 427 -0.53 18.80 1.75
C MET A 427 -1.55 19.68 2.45
N VAL A 428 -1.08 20.66 3.23
CA VAL A 428 -1.98 21.61 3.89
C VAL A 428 -2.77 22.36 2.82
N LEU A 429 -2.12 22.71 1.70
CA LEU A 429 -2.77 23.31 0.55
C LEU A 429 -3.79 22.36 -0.11
N ASP A 430 -3.44 21.09 -0.34
CA ASP A 430 -4.32 20.07 -0.91
C ASP A 430 -5.57 19.84 -0.04
N LEU A 431 -5.37 19.74 1.29
CA LEU A 431 -6.47 19.62 2.26
C LEU A 431 -7.34 20.88 2.30
N ALA A 432 -6.73 22.07 2.31
CA ALA A 432 -7.48 23.32 2.28
C ALA A 432 -8.35 23.41 1.02
N LEU A 433 -7.82 23.01 -0.13
CA LEU A 433 -8.57 22.99 -1.38
C LEU A 433 -9.70 21.94 -1.34
N ALA A 434 -9.46 20.77 -0.76
CA ALA A 434 -10.50 19.76 -0.57
C ALA A 434 -11.65 20.29 0.29
N ILE A 435 -11.33 20.98 1.40
CA ILE A 435 -12.34 21.63 2.26
C ILE A 435 -13.11 22.71 1.47
N ILE A 436 -12.45 23.51 0.64
CA ILE A 436 -13.12 24.47 -0.25
C ILE A 436 -14.09 23.76 -1.19
N PHE A 437 -13.68 22.64 -1.79
CA PHE A 437 -14.56 21.85 -2.66
C PHE A 437 -15.73 21.22 -1.92
N MET A 438 -15.56 20.76 -0.69
CA MET A 438 -16.68 20.31 0.15
C MET A 438 -17.70 21.42 0.37
N VAL A 439 -17.24 22.62 0.76
CA VAL A 439 -18.11 23.78 0.98
C VAL A 439 -18.84 24.12 -0.33
N LEU A 440 -18.13 24.11 -1.46
CA LEU A 440 -18.71 24.36 -2.77
C LEU A 440 -19.74 23.29 -3.16
N THR A 441 -19.52 22.00 -2.85
CA THR A 441 -20.51 20.93 -3.04
C THR A 441 -21.80 21.23 -2.29
N VAL A 442 -21.71 21.65 -1.02
CA VAL A 442 -22.88 22.03 -0.22
C VAL A 442 -23.61 23.23 -0.84
N VAL A 443 -22.86 24.25 -1.29
CA VAL A 443 -23.44 25.42 -1.96
C VAL A 443 -24.16 25.04 -3.25
N LEU A 444 -23.53 24.22 -4.10
CA LEU A 444 -24.13 23.74 -5.35
C LEU A 444 -25.39 22.92 -5.08
N ILE A 445 -25.38 22.06 -4.05
CA ILE A 445 -26.57 21.30 -3.65
C ILE A 445 -27.70 22.25 -3.24
N GLY A 446 -27.43 23.24 -2.39
CA GLY A 446 -28.43 24.21 -1.95
C GLY A 446 -29.05 25.00 -3.10
N LEU A 447 -28.21 25.54 -3.99
CA LEU A 447 -28.67 26.26 -5.19
C LEU A 447 -29.48 25.37 -6.13
N ALA A 448 -29.08 24.11 -6.27
CA ALA A 448 -29.76 23.15 -7.13
C ALA A 448 -31.14 22.77 -6.57
N LEU A 449 -31.25 22.58 -5.25
CA LEU A 449 -32.54 22.37 -4.57
C LEU A 449 -33.45 23.60 -4.72
N GLN A 450 -32.92 24.82 -4.60
CA GLN A 450 -33.70 26.05 -4.82
C GLN A 450 -34.15 26.23 -6.28
N ALA A 451 -33.31 25.84 -7.23
CA ALA A 451 -33.66 25.89 -8.64
C ALA A 451 -34.81 24.93 -8.97
N LEU A 452 -34.86 23.76 -8.33
CA LEU A 452 -36.01 22.86 -8.43
C LEU A 452 -37.27 23.46 -7.80
N ASP A 453 -37.14 24.00 -6.60
CA ASP A 453 -38.25 24.61 -5.85
C ASP A 453 -38.93 25.70 -6.70
N ARG A 454 -38.14 26.57 -7.32
CA ARG A 454 -38.63 27.61 -8.25
C ARG A 454 -39.06 27.08 -9.62
N GLY A 455 -38.33 26.13 -10.17
CA GLY A 455 -38.50 25.67 -11.55
C GLY A 455 -39.65 24.70 -11.75
N LEU A 456 -39.93 23.87 -10.74
CA LEU A 456 -40.93 22.81 -10.79
C LEU A 456 -42.07 23.02 -9.79
N GLY A 457 -42.01 24.08 -8.96
CA GLY A 457 -43.07 24.44 -8.01
C GLY A 457 -43.20 23.44 -6.87
N VAL A 458 -42.11 22.79 -6.50
CA VAL A 458 -42.12 21.68 -5.54
C VAL A 458 -41.44 22.15 -4.27
N GLU A 459 -42.22 22.28 -3.21
CA GLU A 459 -41.75 22.75 -1.92
C GLU A 459 -40.79 21.73 -1.29
N MET A 460 -39.50 21.89 -1.59
CA MET A 460 -38.43 20.99 -1.12
C MET A 460 -37.99 21.30 0.32
N GLN A 461 -38.44 22.42 0.89
CA GLN A 461 -37.94 22.97 2.15
C GLN A 461 -36.40 23.01 2.16
N SER A 462 -35.81 23.46 1.05
CA SER A 462 -34.36 23.45 0.78
C SER A 462 -33.57 24.12 1.91
N ALA A 463 -34.07 25.24 2.42
CA ALA A 463 -33.46 25.98 3.53
C ALA A 463 -33.46 25.18 4.85
N ASP A 464 -34.58 24.53 5.17
CA ASP A 464 -34.70 23.70 6.37
C ASP A 464 -33.83 22.46 6.26
N PHE A 465 -33.80 21.81 5.08
CA PHE A 465 -32.94 20.66 4.82
C PHE A 465 -31.47 21.01 5.04
N LEU A 466 -30.97 22.12 4.50
CA LEU A 466 -29.58 22.56 4.69
C LEU A 466 -29.29 22.87 6.16
N THR A 467 -30.22 23.52 6.85
CA THR A 467 -30.06 23.90 8.26
C THR A 467 -30.04 22.66 9.17
N GLN A 468 -30.95 21.71 8.95
CA GLN A 468 -31.00 20.44 9.69
C GLN A 468 -29.80 19.57 9.38
N SER A 469 -29.37 19.51 8.11
CA SER A 469 -28.18 18.76 7.71
C SER A 469 -26.91 19.32 8.32
N ALA A 470 -26.80 20.65 8.43
CA ALA A 470 -25.68 21.29 9.10
C ALA A 470 -25.71 21.07 10.62
N ALA A 471 -26.88 21.08 11.25
CA ALA A 471 -27.04 20.86 12.69
C ALA A 471 -26.75 19.41 13.11
N ASP A 472 -27.10 18.44 12.26
CA ASP A 472 -26.88 17.01 12.49
C ASP A 472 -26.27 16.33 11.25
N PRO A 473 -24.95 16.46 11.03
CA PRO A 473 -24.29 15.95 9.82
C PRO A 473 -24.40 14.43 9.62
N TRP A 474 -24.60 13.66 10.69
CA TRP A 474 -24.53 12.19 10.64
C TRP A 474 -25.88 11.51 10.84
N GLY A 475 -26.91 12.23 11.30
CA GLY A 475 -28.30 11.82 11.17
C GLY A 475 -28.94 12.46 9.94
N ASN A 476 -29.64 13.58 10.12
CA ASN A 476 -30.40 14.23 9.04
C ASN A 476 -29.53 14.67 7.84
N GLY A 477 -28.28 15.05 8.12
CA GLY A 477 -27.31 15.49 7.12
C GLY A 477 -26.49 14.39 6.47
N LEU A 478 -26.75 13.11 6.77
CA LEU A 478 -25.90 11.99 6.34
C LEU A 478 -25.64 12.00 4.83
N TRP A 479 -26.68 12.26 4.03
CA TRP A 479 -26.56 12.30 2.57
C TRP A 479 -25.68 13.48 2.11
N LEU A 480 -25.89 14.68 2.67
CA LEU A 480 -25.12 15.87 2.35
C LEU A 480 -23.65 15.71 2.78
N THR A 481 -23.42 15.16 3.97
CA THR A 481 -22.10 14.79 4.50
C THR A 481 -21.41 13.79 3.59
N THR A 482 -22.11 12.74 3.15
CA THR A 482 -21.53 11.70 2.29
C THR A 482 -21.12 12.28 0.94
N MET A 483 -21.98 13.10 0.33
CA MET A 483 -21.65 13.81 -0.92
C MET A 483 -20.44 14.72 -0.72
N ALA A 484 -20.41 15.54 0.33
CA ALA A 484 -19.25 16.38 0.63
C ALA A 484 -17.98 15.54 0.83
N LEU A 485 -18.04 14.42 1.56
CA LEU A 485 -16.88 13.56 1.82
C LEU A 485 -16.33 12.88 0.57
N THR A 486 -17.14 12.66 -0.48
CA THR A 486 -16.61 12.12 -1.74
C THR A 486 -15.58 13.04 -2.39
N THR A 487 -15.71 14.36 -2.24
CA THR A 487 -14.71 15.34 -2.73
C THR A 487 -13.37 15.25 -2.01
N VAL A 488 -13.37 14.78 -0.76
CA VAL A 488 -12.18 14.56 0.07
C VAL A 488 -11.57 13.19 -0.17
N LEU A 489 -12.32 12.23 -0.73
CA LEU A 489 -11.80 10.88 -0.98
C LEU A 489 -10.50 10.91 -1.80
N TRP A 490 -10.45 11.75 -2.84
CA TRP A 490 -9.28 11.85 -3.70
C TRP A 490 -8.07 12.40 -2.95
N THR A 491 -8.29 13.41 -2.09
CA THR A 491 -7.30 13.93 -1.15
C THR A 491 -6.86 12.87 -0.14
N LEU A 492 -7.76 12.02 0.35
CA LEU A 492 -7.45 10.91 1.26
C LEU A 492 -6.64 9.82 0.58
N LEU A 493 -6.99 9.45 -0.65
CA LEU A 493 -6.21 8.53 -1.46
C LEU A 493 -4.82 9.11 -1.73
N HIS A 494 -4.75 10.39 -2.09
CA HIS A 494 -3.49 11.08 -2.29
C HIS A 494 -2.64 11.11 -1.01
N PHE A 495 -3.24 11.47 0.13
CA PHE A 495 -2.60 11.41 1.43
C PHE A 495 -2.09 10.00 1.75
N GLY A 496 -2.94 8.98 1.60
CA GLY A 496 -2.65 7.60 1.96
C GLY A 496 -1.60 6.94 1.06
N PHE A 497 -1.57 7.26 -0.24
CA PHE A 497 -0.69 6.61 -1.21
C PHE A 497 0.55 7.43 -1.60
N VAL A 498 0.56 8.74 -1.36
CA VAL A 498 1.69 9.62 -1.68
C VAL A 498 2.38 10.08 -0.43
N VAL A 499 1.64 10.74 0.45
CA VAL A 499 2.25 11.40 1.61
C VAL A 499 2.63 10.38 2.67
N ALA A 500 1.67 9.59 3.14
CA ALA A 500 1.84 8.66 4.24
C ALA A 500 3.07 7.75 4.04
N PRO A 501 3.35 7.19 2.84
CA PRO A 501 4.58 6.43 2.62
C PRO A 501 5.84 7.29 2.62
N LEU A 502 5.81 8.53 2.11
CA LEU A 502 6.98 9.44 2.18
C LEU A 502 7.29 9.85 3.62
N ALA A 503 6.27 10.18 4.40
CA ALA A 503 6.39 10.50 5.81
C ALA A 503 6.86 9.27 6.63
N ALA A 504 6.31 8.09 6.37
CA ALA A 504 6.78 6.84 6.97
C ALA A 504 8.24 6.52 6.59
N GLY A 505 8.63 6.78 5.34
CA GLY A 505 10.00 6.64 4.86
C GLY A 505 10.96 7.61 5.56
N ALA A 506 10.57 8.87 5.69
CA ALA A 506 11.34 9.88 6.41
C ALA A 506 11.49 9.53 7.90
N LEU A 507 10.41 9.08 8.55
CA LEU A 507 10.42 8.61 9.93
C LEU A 507 11.39 7.43 10.09
N THR A 508 11.24 6.40 9.25
CA THR A 508 12.11 5.20 9.25
C THR A 508 13.58 5.56 9.06
N ARG A 509 13.86 6.52 8.15
CA ARG A 509 15.22 7.01 7.92
C ARG A 509 15.79 7.66 9.18
N ILE A 510 15.00 8.50 9.86
CA ILE A 510 15.44 9.24 11.05
C ILE A 510 15.64 8.30 12.25
N THR A 511 14.74 7.35 12.48
CA THR A 511 14.70 6.54 13.70
C THR A 511 15.45 5.21 13.61
N VAL A 512 15.64 4.66 12.41
CA VAL A 512 16.24 3.32 12.23
C VAL A 512 17.47 3.38 11.33
N GLU A 513 17.35 3.90 10.11
CA GLU A 513 18.45 3.84 9.13
C GLU A 513 19.66 4.66 9.55
N ARG A 514 19.46 5.85 10.13
CA ARG A 514 20.57 6.67 10.66
C ARG A 514 21.36 5.93 11.74
N PHE A 515 20.69 5.24 12.65
CA PHE A 515 21.36 4.48 13.71
C PHE A 515 22.05 3.23 13.15
N ALA A 516 21.40 2.53 12.22
CA ALA A 516 22.00 1.37 11.54
C ALA A 516 23.26 1.76 10.76
N ALA A 517 23.23 2.88 10.03
CA ALA A 517 24.38 3.39 9.29
C ALA A 517 25.52 3.84 10.21
N ALA A 518 25.20 4.51 11.33
CA ALA A 518 26.19 4.89 12.33
C ALA A 518 26.88 3.66 12.95
N ARG A 519 26.10 2.64 13.34
CA ARG A 519 26.65 1.39 13.89
C ARG A 519 27.44 0.61 12.85
N LEU A 520 26.99 0.57 11.60
CA LEU A 520 27.74 -0.05 10.52
C LEU A 520 29.10 0.62 10.28
N LYS A 521 29.15 1.95 10.36
CA LYS A 521 30.43 2.69 10.26
C LYS A 521 31.39 2.30 11.39
N GLN A 522 30.89 2.15 12.61
CA GLN A 522 31.68 1.68 13.76
C GLN A 522 32.09 0.20 13.63
N SER A 523 31.18 -0.67 13.22
CA SER A 523 31.43 -2.09 12.95
C SER A 523 32.56 -2.27 11.93
N ASN A 524 32.60 -1.41 10.89
CA ASN A 524 33.68 -1.40 9.90
C ASN A 524 35.04 -0.92 10.45
N SER A 525 35.07 0.00 11.43
CA SER A 525 36.35 0.40 12.05
C SER A 525 36.92 -0.67 12.95
N ASP A 526 36.04 -1.47 13.57
CA ASP A 526 36.42 -2.45 14.59
C ASP A 526 36.71 -3.85 14.00
N ASP A 527 36.55 -4.03 12.68
CA ASP A 527 36.74 -5.30 11.95
C ASP A 527 35.87 -6.45 12.52
N ARG A 528 34.73 -6.10 13.14
CA ARG A 528 33.75 -7.02 13.75
C ARG A 528 32.38 -6.82 13.10
N PHE A 529 31.46 -7.75 13.34
CA PHE A 529 30.07 -7.60 12.93
C PHE A 529 29.18 -7.37 14.16
N ASP A 530 28.41 -6.28 14.13
CA ASP A 530 27.38 -6.01 15.13
C ASP A 530 26.02 -6.53 14.66
N ALA A 531 25.54 -7.61 15.30
CA ALA A 531 24.25 -8.24 14.99
C ALA A 531 23.06 -7.27 15.10
N THR A 532 23.18 -6.21 15.91
CA THR A 532 22.13 -5.20 16.05
C THR A 532 21.89 -4.42 14.76
N ILE A 533 22.87 -4.34 13.85
CA ILE A 533 22.69 -3.75 12.52
C ILE A 533 21.64 -4.55 11.75
N GLY A 534 21.74 -5.89 11.76
CA GLY A 534 20.76 -6.78 11.12
C GLY A 534 19.36 -6.65 11.72
N THR A 535 19.26 -6.47 13.04
CA THR A 535 17.98 -6.19 13.73
C THR A 535 17.39 -4.85 13.29
N LEU A 536 18.19 -3.78 13.26
CA LEU A 536 17.73 -2.45 12.81
C LEU A 536 17.31 -2.48 11.34
N VAL A 537 18.08 -3.12 10.47
CA VAL A 537 17.74 -3.29 9.05
C VAL A 537 16.42 -4.06 8.89
N SER A 538 16.15 -5.08 9.71
CA SER A 538 14.86 -5.78 9.71
C SER A 538 13.71 -4.91 10.21
N LEU A 539 13.93 -4.15 11.30
CA LEU A 539 12.94 -3.27 11.91
C LEU A 539 12.50 -2.15 10.96
N ARG A 540 13.35 -1.74 10.02
CA ARG A 540 13.03 -0.67 9.05
C ARG A 540 11.74 -0.96 8.28
N PHE A 541 11.49 -2.21 7.90
CA PHE A 541 10.30 -2.58 7.15
C PHE A 541 9.05 -2.54 8.04
N LEU A 542 9.14 -3.11 9.25
CA LEU A 542 8.04 -3.10 10.21
C LEU A 542 7.65 -1.68 10.59
N LEU A 543 8.63 -0.83 10.89
CA LEU A 543 8.37 0.56 11.23
C LEU A 543 7.80 1.32 10.04
N PHE A 544 8.34 1.11 8.84
CA PHE A 544 7.82 1.74 7.63
C PHE A 544 6.35 1.39 7.40
N TYR A 545 6.02 0.10 7.31
CA TYR A 545 4.66 -0.34 7.00
C TYR A 545 3.68 -0.01 8.12
N GLY A 546 4.10 -0.15 9.38
CA GLY A 546 3.30 0.23 10.54
C GLY A 546 2.98 1.72 10.54
N SER A 547 3.98 2.57 10.32
CA SER A 547 3.80 4.02 10.26
C SER A 547 2.98 4.44 9.05
N TRP A 548 3.18 3.80 7.90
CA TRP A 548 2.41 4.08 6.69
C TRP A 548 0.92 3.79 6.92
N VAL A 549 0.56 2.60 7.42
CA VAL A 549 -0.83 2.23 7.68
C VAL A 549 -1.46 3.17 8.71
N ALA A 550 -0.76 3.46 9.81
CA ALA A 550 -1.23 4.37 10.84
C ALA A 550 -1.49 5.78 10.28
N LEU A 551 -0.54 6.31 9.49
CA LEU A 551 -0.70 7.62 8.85
C LEU A 551 -1.86 7.59 7.85
N ALA A 552 -1.89 6.63 6.92
CA ALA A 552 -2.92 6.54 5.88
C ALA A 552 -4.34 6.41 6.46
N ALA A 553 -4.52 5.73 7.60
CA ALA A 553 -5.80 5.60 8.28
C ALA A 553 -6.16 6.83 9.13
N SER A 554 -5.18 7.67 9.51
CA SER A 554 -5.38 8.76 10.46
C SER A 554 -6.51 9.73 10.10
N PRO A 555 -6.72 10.16 8.84
CA PRO A 555 -7.80 11.10 8.55
C PRO A 555 -9.19 10.48 8.75
N VAL A 556 -9.35 9.19 8.41
CA VAL A 556 -10.60 8.45 8.61
C VAL A 556 -10.86 8.25 10.10
N ILE A 557 -9.82 7.90 10.86
CA ILE A 557 -9.90 7.77 12.31
C ILE A 557 -10.26 9.11 12.95
N ILE A 558 -9.67 10.23 12.50
CA ILE A 558 -9.99 11.58 12.99
C ILE A 558 -11.44 11.93 12.69
N LEU A 559 -11.92 11.70 11.47
CA LEU A 559 -13.33 11.95 11.11
C LEU A 559 -14.29 11.10 11.94
N ALA A 560 -13.95 9.83 12.19
CA ALA A 560 -14.76 8.93 13.01
C ALA A 560 -14.73 9.29 14.50
N ALA A 561 -13.58 9.72 15.02
CA ALA A 561 -13.41 10.11 16.42
C ALA A 561 -13.99 11.50 16.72
N PHE A 562 -13.98 12.39 15.73
CA PHE A 562 -14.45 13.77 15.85
C PHE A 562 -15.49 14.08 14.76
N PRO A 563 -16.66 13.44 14.82
CA PRO A 563 -17.72 13.64 13.82
C PRO A 563 -18.17 15.10 13.72
N GLN A 564 -17.98 15.90 14.78
CA GLN A 564 -18.32 17.33 14.79
C GLN A 564 -17.50 18.17 13.80
N ILE A 565 -16.38 17.66 13.25
CA ILE A 565 -15.59 18.36 12.22
C ILE A 565 -16.42 18.68 10.98
N MET A 566 -17.43 17.87 10.66
CA MET A 566 -18.32 18.12 9.53
C MET A 566 -19.27 19.29 9.75
N GLN A 567 -19.67 19.55 11.00
CA GLN A 567 -20.64 20.59 11.35
C GLN A 567 -20.23 21.99 10.86
N PRO A 568 -19.00 22.52 11.10
CA PRO A 568 -18.61 23.83 10.59
C PRO A 568 -18.51 23.88 9.07
N ILE A 569 -18.10 22.79 8.41
CA ILE A 569 -18.01 22.71 6.94
C ILE A 569 -19.40 22.83 6.32
N LEU A 570 -20.36 22.02 6.81
CA LEU A 570 -21.74 22.07 6.35
C LEU A 570 -22.42 23.39 6.72
N SER A 571 -22.18 23.92 7.91
CA SER A 571 -22.75 25.20 8.35
C SER A 571 -22.27 26.37 7.48
N LEU A 572 -20.98 26.39 7.13
CA LEU A 572 -20.43 27.40 6.23
C LEU A 572 -21.05 27.29 4.83
N GLY A 573 -21.10 26.07 4.27
CA GLY A 573 -21.72 25.82 2.97
C GLY A 573 -23.20 26.20 2.95
N ALA A 574 -23.96 25.79 3.96
CA ALA A 574 -25.37 26.14 4.13
C ALA A 574 -25.57 27.65 4.24
N THR A 575 -24.76 28.34 5.05
CA THR A 575 -24.84 29.81 5.21
C THR A 575 -24.60 30.52 3.88
N VAL A 576 -23.61 30.07 3.10
CA VAL A 576 -23.33 30.66 1.78
C VAL A 576 -24.46 30.37 0.80
N ALA A 577 -24.96 29.12 0.76
CA ALA A 577 -26.08 28.74 -0.08
C ALA A 577 -27.33 29.59 0.20
N LEU A 578 -27.73 29.69 1.46
CA LEU A 578 -28.90 30.45 1.92
C LEU A 578 -28.83 31.94 1.61
N ARG A 579 -27.63 32.51 1.50
CA ARG A 579 -27.45 33.92 1.09
C ARG A 579 -27.56 34.13 -0.42
N LEU A 580 -27.29 33.09 -1.21
CA LEU A 580 -27.35 33.13 -2.67
C LEU A 580 -28.73 32.73 -3.22
N MET A 581 -29.48 31.93 -2.46
CA MET A 581 -30.87 31.58 -2.69
C MET A 581 -31.76 32.80 -2.52
#